data_AF-L7F3G0-F1
#
_entry.id   AF-L7F3G0-F1
#
_cell.length_a   1.000
_cell.length_b   1.000
_cell.length_c   1.000
_cell.angle_alpha   90.00
_cell.angle_beta   90.00
_cell.angle_gamma   90.00
#
_symmetry.space_group_name_H-M   'P 1'
#
loop_
_entity.id
_entity.type
_entity.pdbx_description
1 polymer ?
#
loop_
_entity_poly.entity_id
_entity_poly.type
_entity_poly.pdbx_seq_one_letter_code
_entity_poly.pdbx_strand_id
1 'polypeptide(L)'
;MDARAPHPALDPAIAWPTLGMWVRWEGERLDLVSLAPARGTTTDQVLLPCSPELLIQLGKISLGNSRAGMYAVRLAEDGADHRLVLCQRGWEGAVGISGAVSSIAEPLYGKTRAAMLAAGREQRAAGNQDDAAQWGTMARQLLLAKRSSRRGRSVRTISGGLPTLGKHG
;
A
#
# COMPACT_ATOMS: atom_id res chain seq x y z
N MET A 1 16.23 8.00 20.87
CA MET A 1 15.93 7.06 19.77
C MET A 1 14.86 6.14 20.31
N ASP A 2 13.60 6.37 19.91
CA ASP A 2 12.50 5.50 20.31
C ASP A 2 12.78 4.09 19.81
N ALA A 3 12.78 3.12 20.74
CA ALA A 3 12.79 1.71 20.41
C ALA A 3 11.51 1.42 19.63
N ARG A 4 11.58 1.52 18.29
CA ARG A 4 10.51 1.09 17.40
C ARG A 4 10.30 -0.38 17.70
N ALA A 5 9.08 -0.74 18.11
CA ALA A 5 8.71 -2.15 18.23
C ALA A 5 9.12 -2.88 16.94
N PRO A 6 9.72 -4.08 17.05
CA PRO A 6 10.17 -4.82 15.88
C PRO A 6 9.01 -5.03 14.92
N HIS A 7 9.29 -4.91 13.62
CA HIS A 7 8.26 -5.05 12.62
C HIS A 7 7.63 -6.46 12.71
N PRO A 8 6.29 -6.63 12.71
CA PRO A 8 5.65 -7.93 12.93
C PRO A 8 6.13 -9.03 11.98
N ALA A 9 6.49 -8.67 10.74
CA ALA A 9 7.04 -9.61 9.76
C ALA A 9 8.41 -10.23 10.13
N LEU A 10 9.08 -9.74 11.18
CA LEU A 10 10.31 -10.33 11.69
C LEU A 10 10.03 -11.61 12.50
N ASP A 11 8.81 -11.76 13.03
CA ASP A 11 8.36 -13.03 13.58
C ASP A 11 7.96 -13.98 12.42
N PRO A 12 8.66 -15.11 12.23
CA PRO A 12 8.33 -16.07 11.18
C PRO A 12 6.94 -16.69 11.34
N ALA A 13 6.32 -16.64 12.52
CA ALA A 13 4.96 -17.11 12.75
C ALA A 13 3.91 -16.15 12.18
N ILE A 14 4.27 -14.89 11.92
CA ILE A 14 3.36 -13.85 11.45
C ILE A 14 3.44 -13.73 9.93
N ALA A 15 2.38 -14.19 9.25
CA ALA A 15 2.23 -14.01 7.81
C ALA A 15 1.84 -12.56 7.46
N TRP A 16 2.84 -11.67 7.37
CA TRP A 16 2.62 -10.26 7.05
C TRP A 16 2.48 -10.00 5.53
N PRO A 17 1.57 -9.09 5.11
CA PRO A 17 1.40 -8.79 3.68
C PRO A 17 2.62 -8.14 3.03
N THR A 18 2.94 -8.62 1.84
CA THR A 18 3.96 -8.07 0.94
C THR A 18 3.35 -7.56 -0.37
N LEU A 19 4.11 -6.72 -1.07
CA LEU A 19 3.83 -6.23 -2.40
C LEU A 19 5.05 -6.49 -3.30
N GLY A 20 4.82 -7.16 -4.44
CA GLY A 20 5.88 -7.41 -5.41
C GLY A 20 6.35 -6.12 -6.08
N MET A 21 7.65 -5.88 -6.06
CA MET A 21 8.29 -4.72 -6.71
C MET A 21 9.57 -5.13 -7.42
N TRP A 22 10.07 -4.23 -8.26
CA TRP A 22 11.35 -4.37 -8.95
C TRP A 22 12.42 -3.61 -8.20
N VAL A 23 13.47 -4.29 -7.75
CA VAL A 23 14.52 -3.72 -6.90
C VAL A 23 15.87 -3.87 -7.57
N ARG A 24 16.75 -2.88 -7.39
CA ARG A 24 18.16 -2.97 -7.74
C ARG A 24 19.00 -2.70 -6.52
N TRP A 25 19.94 -3.59 -6.30
CA TRP A 25 20.95 -3.50 -5.25
C TRP A 25 22.30 -3.17 -5.87
N GLU A 26 23.06 -2.31 -5.21
CA GLU A 26 24.46 -2.04 -5.49
C GLU A 26 25.28 -2.50 -4.28
N GLY A 27 25.81 -3.73 -4.36
CA GLY A 27 26.32 -4.44 -3.19
C GLY A 27 25.22 -4.64 -2.14
N GLU A 28 25.42 -4.11 -0.94
CA GLU A 28 24.44 -4.18 0.15
C GLU A 28 23.48 -2.97 0.21
N ARG A 29 23.67 -2.00 -0.69
CA ARG A 29 22.91 -0.76 -0.71
C ARG A 29 21.72 -0.88 -1.65
N LEU A 30 20.54 -0.50 -1.17
CA LEU A 30 19.36 -0.34 -2.02
C LEU A 30 19.56 0.89 -2.90
N ASP A 31 19.52 0.70 -4.22
CA ASP A 31 19.75 1.76 -5.20
C ASP A 31 18.43 2.20 -5.87
N LEU A 32 17.60 1.25 -6.29
CA LEU A 32 16.34 1.53 -6.98
C LEU A 32 15.21 0.63 -6.49
N VAL A 33 14.03 1.21 -6.36
CA VAL A 33 12.76 0.48 -6.27
C VAL A 33 11.80 1.02 -7.33
N SER A 34 11.14 0.12 -8.05
CA SER A 34 10.24 0.45 -9.14
C SER A 34 8.99 -0.42 -9.17
N LEU A 35 7.90 0.18 -9.62
CA LEU A 35 6.60 -0.47 -9.84
C LEU A 35 6.54 -1.21 -11.19
N ALA A 36 7.55 -1.05 -12.03
CA ALA A 36 7.67 -1.68 -13.33
C ALA A 36 9.09 -2.24 -13.54
N PRO A 37 9.27 -3.21 -14.45
CA PRO A 37 10.60 -3.69 -14.79
C PRO A 37 11.51 -2.55 -15.23
N ALA A 38 12.76 -2.57 -14.75
CA ALA A 38 13.78 -1.60 -15.12
C ALA A 38 15.13 -2.32 -15.32
N ARG A 39 16.10 -1.64 -15.94
CA ARG A 39 17.39 -2.26 -16.23
C ARG A 39 18.12 -2.63 -14.94
N GLY A 40 18.46 -3.91 -14.82
CA GLY A 40 19.20 -4.46 -13.68
C GLY A 40 18.36 -4.60 -12.42
N THR A 41 17.02 -4.57 -12.51
CA THR A 41 16.16 -4.90 -11.37
C THR A 41 15.75 -6.36 -11.35
N THR A 42 15.56 -6.90 -10.15
CA THR A 42 14.95 -8.22 -9.89
C THR A 42 13.62 -8.05 -9.16
N THR A 43 12.74 -9.05 -9.23
CA THR A 43 11.50 -9.03 -8.44
C THR A 43 11.80 -9.34 -6.97
N ASP A 44 11.20 -8.59 -6.07
CA ASP A 44 11.31 -8.77 -4.61
C ASP A 44 9.97 -8.49 -3.92
N GLN A 45 9.82 -8.99 -2.69
CA GLN A 45 8.64 -8.83 -1.86
C GLN A 45 8.86 -7.73 -0.82
N VAL A 46 8.24 -6.58 -1.04
CA VAL A 46 8.34 -5.43 -0.14
C VAL A 46 7.22 -5.50 0.90
N LEU A 47 7.58 -5.46 2.17
CA LEU A 47 6.64 -5.49 3.28
C LEU A 47 5.79 -4.22 3.33
N LEU A 48 4.51 -4.39 3.65
CA LEU A 48 3.66 -3.27 4.04
C LEU A 48 4.08 -2.75 5.42
N PRO A 49 3.92 -1.46 5.72
CA PRO A 49 4.24 -0.93 7.04
C PRO A 49 3.21 -1.41 8.07
N CYS A 50 3.60 -1.44 9.35
CA CYS A 50 2.71 -1.77 10.45
C CYS A 50 2.12 -0.56 11.18
N SER A 51 2.48 0.68 10.79
CA SER A 51 1.92 1.88 11.42
C SER A 51 0.55 2.25 10.82
N PRO A 52 -0.43 2.66 11.66
CA PRO A 52 -1.75 3.08 11.20
C PRO A 52 -1.67 4.21 10.17
N GLU A 53 -0.84 5.23 10.41
CA GLU A 53 -0.74 6.43 9.58
C GLU A 53 -0.26 6.10 8.18
N LEU A 54 0.76 5.23 8.08
CA LEU A 54 1.30 4.79 6.79
C LEU A 54 0.28 3.96 6.02
N LEU A 55 -0.40 3.02 6.69
CA LEU A 55 -1.43 2.20 6.05
C LEU A 55 -2.63 3.04 5.59
N ILE A 56 -3.06 4.05 6.35
CA ILE A 56 -4.09 4.99 5.90
C ILE A 56 -3.62 5.74 4.65
N GLN A 57 -2.36 6.21 4.64
CA GLN A 57 -1.80 6.95 3.51
C GLN A 57 -1.70 6.08 2.25
N LEU A 58 -1.25 4.83 2.38
CA LEU A 58 -1.22 3.85 1.27
C LEU A 58 -2.65 3.56 0.77
N GLY A 59 -3.62 3.48 1.67
CA GLY A 59 -5.04 3.37 1.33
C GLY A 59 -5.50 4.54 0.46
N LYS A 60 -5.19 5.79 0.85
CA LYS A 60 -5.50 6.99 0.06
C LYS A 60 -4.81 6.99 -1.30
N ILE A 61 -3.54 6.62 -1.36
CA ILE A 61 -2.76 6.49 -2.61
C ILE A 61 -3.40 5.46 -3.55
N SER A 62 -3.74 4.28 -3.03
CA SER A 62 -4.36 3.19 -3.81
C SER A 62 -5.72 3.57 -4.43
N LEU A 63 -6.43 4.51 -3.80
CA LEU A 63 -7.72 5.02 -4.28
C LEU A 63 -7.58 6.28 -5.15
N GLY A 64 -6.37 6.78 -5.38
CA GLY A 64 -6.12 8.02 -6.13
C GLY A 64 -6.46 9.30 -5.36
N ASN A 65 -6.68 9.21 -4.04
CA ASN A 65 -7.03 10.35 -3.17
C ASN A 65 -5.80 11.02 -2.54
N SER A 66 -4.59 10.55 -2.87
CA SER A 66 -3.33 11.14 -2.44
C SER A 66 -2.27 11.00 -3.53
N ARG A 67 -1.42 12.01 -3.66
CA ARG A 67 -0.25 12.04 -4.55
C ARG A 67 1.07 11.92 -3.80
N ALA A 68 1.05 11.52 -2.53
CA ALA A 68 2.27 11.35 -1.77
C ALA A 68 3.16 10.26 -2.41
N GLY A 69 4.46 10.53 -2.45
CA GLY A 69 5.44 9.55 -2.90
C GLY A 69 5.51 8.36 -1.96
N MET A 70 5.75 7.18 -2.53
CA MET A 70 6.07 5.98 -1.77
C MET A 70 7.58 5.80 -1.72
N TYR A 71 8.07 5.32 -0.58
CA TYR A 71 9.48 5.06 -0.35
C TYR A 71 9.62 3.63 0.17
N ALA A 72 10.76 3.03 -0.05
CA ALA A 72 11.13 1.74 0.51
C ALA A 72 12.47 1.89 1.21
N VAL A 73 12.63 1.21 2.33
CA VAL A 73 13.87 1.18 3.09
C VAL A 73 14.18 -0.26 3.48
N ARG A 74 15.47 -0.57 3.58
CA ARG A 74 15.92 -1.84 4.14
C ARG A 74 15.53 -1.87 5.62
N LEU A 75 14.83 -2.93 6.02
CA LEU A 75 14.58 -3.21 7.42
C LEU A 75 15.90 -3.75 8.00
N ALA A 76 16.53 -2.97 8.88
CA ALA A 76 17.80 -3.33 9.50
C ALA A 76 17.56 -3.73 10.95
N GLU A 77 17.54 -5.03 11.23
CA GLU A 77 17.89 -5.57 12.55
C GLU A 77 18.85 -6.74 12.36
N ASP A 78 19.70 -6.95 13.38
CA ASP A 78 20.83 -7.87 13.39
C ASP A 78 20.44 -9.28 12.92
N GLY A 79 20.81 -9.64 11.70
CA GLY A 79 20.82 -11.02 11.22
C GLY A 79 20.05 -11.28 9.92
N ALA A 80 20.82 -11.31 8.82
CA ALA A 80 20.59 -12.05 7.57
C ALA A 80 19.38 -11.70 6.67
N ASP A 81 18.33 -11.03 7.14
CA ASP A 81 17.14 -10.79 6.31
C ASP A 81 17.15 -9.39 5.66
N HIS A 82 17.54 -9.34 4.37
CA HIS A 82 17.55 -8.15 3.52
C HIS A 82 16.14 -7.69 3.10
N ARG A 83 15.17 -7.70 4.02
CA ARG A 83 13.78 -7.38 3.70
C ARG A 83 13.60 -5.88 3.51
N LEU A 84 12.81 -5.52 2.50
CA LEU A 84 12.40 -4.13 2.28
C LEU A 84 11.03 -3.88 2.92
N VAL A 85 10.83 -2.67 3.43
CA VAL A 85 9.54 -2.20 3.95
C VAL A 85 9.17 -0.86 3.33
N LEU A 86 7.89 -0.69 3.00
CA LEU A 86 7.38 0.61 2.57
C LEU A 86 7.39 1.60 3.73
N CYS A 87 7.86 2.80 3.46
CA CYS A 87 8.02 3.86 4.44
C CYS A 87 7.60 5.23 3.88
N GLN A 88 7.65 6.23 4.76
CA GLN A 88 7.54 7.65 4.40
C GLN A 88 8.90 8.22 4.01
N ARG A 89 8.87 9.38 3.33
CA ARG A 89 10.08 10.16 3.08
C ARG A 89 10.78 10.52 4.39
N GLY A 90 12.11 10.55 4.38
CA GLY A 90 12.93 11.03 5.49
C GLY A 90 13.45 9.93 6.42
N TRP A 91 13.14 8.66 6.13
CA TRP A 91 13.83 7.54 6.75
C TRP A 91 15.25 7.42 6.17
N GLU A 92 16.23 7.16 7.03
CA GLU A 92 17.61 6.95 6.60
C GLU A 92 17.71 5.74 5.66
N GLY A 93 18.42 5.90 4.54
CA GLY A 93 18.53 4.85 3.51
C GLY A 93 17.25 4.61 2.70
N ALA A 94 16.20 5.43 2.87
CA ALA A 94 14.97 5.29 2.09
C ALA A 94 15.16 5.71 0.63
N VAL A 95 14.73 4.84 -0.28
CA VAL A 95 14.75 5.04 -1.72
C VAL A 95 13.34 5.34 -2.21
N GLY A 96 13.21 6.38 -3.03
CA GLY A 96 11.94 6.73 -3.67
C GLY A 96 11.51 5.68 -4.68
N ILE A 97 10.25 5.28 -4.63
CA ILE A 97 9.71 4.28 -5.55
C ILE A 97 9.28 4.96 -6.84
N SER A 98 9.84 4.50 -7.96
CA SER A 98 9.55 5.00 -9.30
C SER A 98 8.42 4.23 -9.99
N GLY A 99 7.77 4.86 -10.95
CA GLY A 99 6.72 4.25 -11.78
C GLY A 99 5.30 4.70 -11.43
N ALA A 100 4.34 4.28 -12.26
CA ALA A 100 2.96 4.71 -12.14
C ALA A 100 2.20 3.86 -11.12
N VAL A 101 1.70 4.47 -10.03
CA VAL A 101 0.89 3.78 -9.00
C VAL A 101 -0.35 3.10 -9.61
N SER A 102 -0.89 3.63 -10.71
CA SER A 102 -2.03 3.04 -11.40
C SER A 102 -1.81 1.57 -11.81
N SER A 103 -0.56 1.15 -12.07
CA SER A 103 -0.24 -0.25 -12.41
C SER A 103 -0.42 -1.20 -11.23
N ILE A 104 -0.36 -0.71 -10.00
CA ILE A 104 -0.45 -1.50 -8.77
C ILE A 104 -1.58 -1.05 -7.84
N ALA A 105 -2.47 -0.16 -8.26
CA ALA A 105 -3.47 0.44 -7.38
C ALA A 105 -4.38 -0.60 -6.71
N GLU A 106 -4.85 -1.60 -7.47
CA GLU A 106 -5.70 -2.67 -6.95
C GLU A 106 -4.94 -3.65 -6.01
N PRO A 107 -3.74 -4.16 -6.38
CA PRO A 107 -2.87 -4.88 -5.44
C PRO A 107 -2.54 -4.08 -4.17
N LEU A 108 -2.15 -2.82 -4.29
CA LEU A 108 -1.79 -1.94 -3.19
C LEU A 108 -2.96 -1.77 -2.21
N TYR A 109 -4.17 -1.52 -2.74
CA TYR A 109 -5.39 -1.48 -1.92
C TYR A 109 -5.58 -2.79 -1.16
N GLY A 110 -5.50 -3.93 -1.86
CA GLY A 110 -5.77 -5.24 -1.28
C GLY A 110 -4.80 -5.57 -0.16
N LYS A 111 -3.50 -5.36 -0.40
CA LYS A 111 -2.43 -5.61 0.57
C LYS A 111 -2.46 -4.64 1.75
N THR A 112 -2.78 -3.37 1.52
CA THR A 112 -2.96 -2.38 2.59
C THR A 112 -4.10 -2.78 3.52
N ARG A 113 -5.26 -3.15 2.97
CA ARG A 113 -6.38 -3.63 3.78
C ARG A 113 -6.04 -4.93 4.51
N ALA A 114 -5.32 -5.84 3.87
CA ALA A 114 -4.86 -7.06 4.52
C ALA A 114 -3.91 -6.77 5.69
N ALA A 115 -3.03 -5.77 5.57
CA ALA A 115 -2.10 -5.39 6.62
C ALA A 115 -2.82 -4.80 7.83
N MET A 116 -3.83 -3.95 7.60
CA MET A 116 -4.71 -3.47 8.69
C MET A 116 -5.40 -4.63 9.42
N LEU A 117 -5.91 -5.62 8.68
CA LEU A 117 -6.54 -6.79 9.29
C LEU A 117 -5.54 -7.69 10.03
N ALA A 118 -4.32 -7.85 9.51
CA ALA A 118 -3.24 -8.57 10.16
C ALA A 118 -2.85 -7.90 11.47
N ALA A 119 -2.62 -6.58 11.47
CA ALA A 119 -2.37 -5.80 12.68
C ALA A 119 -3.48 -6.01 13.73
N GLY A 120 -4.74 -5.97 13.31
CA GLY A 120 -5.86 -6.25 14.21
C GLY A 120 -5.88 -7.68 14.75
N ARG A 121 -5.35 -8.68 14.04
CA ARG A 121 -5.21 -10.05 14.57
C ARG A 121 -4.10 -10.12 15.61
N GLU A 122 -2.96 -9.49 15.36
CA GLU A 122 -1.85 -9.42 16.32
C GLU A 122 -2.29 -8.76 17.63
N GLN A 123 -3.07 -7.67 17.55
CA GLN A 123 -3.61 -7.03 18.75
C GLN A 123 -4.58 -7.93 19.52
N ARG A 124 -5.42 -8.74 18.85
CA ARG A 124 -6.27 -9.73 19.55
C ARG A 124 -5.43 -10.81 20.22
N ALA A 125 -4.39 -11.30 19.56
CA ALA A 125 -3.50 -12.32 20.11
C ALA A 125 -2.77 -11.79 21.36
N ALA A 126 -2.43 -10.50 21.37
CA ALA A 126 -1.86 -9.81 22.53
C ALA A 126 -2.88 -9.43 23.62
N GLY A 127 -4.18 -9.72 23.44
CA GLY A 127 -5.24 -9.37 24.39
C GLY A 127 -5.81 -7.95 24.27
N ASN A 128 -5.30 -7.15 23.34
CA ASN A 128 -5.70 -5.75 23.14
C ASN A 128 -6.94 -5.65 22.23
N GLN A 129 -8.12 -5.92 22.80
CA GLN A 129 -9.38 -5.98 22.04
C GLN A 129 -9.79 -4.63 21.43
N ASP A 130 -9.57 -3.52 22.15
CA ASP A 130 -9.92 -2.18 21.67
C ASP A 130 -9.08 -1.78 20.45
N ASP A 131 -7.76 -1.98 20.52
CA ASP A 131 -6.86 -1.71 19.40
C ASP A 131 -7.18 -2.61 18.20
N ALA A 132 -7.48 -3.89 18.44
CA ALA A 132 -7.95 -4.79 17.40
C ALA A 132 -9.23 -4.30 16.70
N ALA A 133 -10.18 -3.74 17.46
CA ALA A 133 -11.42 -3.17 16.93
C ALA A 133 -11.16 -1.90 16.10
N GLN A 134 -10.20 -1.06 16.52
CA GLN A 134 -9.77 0.12 15.77
C GLN A 134 -9.19 -0.27 14.41
N TRP A 135 -8.30 -1.28 14.37
CA TRP A 135 -7.77 -1.83 13.12
C TRP A 135 -8.85 -2.37 12.19
N GLY A 136 -9.84 -3.09 12.74
CA GLY A 136 -11.01 -3.55 12.00
C GLY A 136 -11.83 -2.39 11.40
N THR A 137 -12.01 -1.31 12.17
CA THR A 137 -12.71 -0.10 11.73
C THR A 137 -11.99 0.58 10.58
N MET A 138 -10.66 0.75 10.66
CA MET A 138 -9.85 1.32 9.58
C MET A 138 -9.95 0.48 8.30
N ALA A 139 -9.82 -0.85 8.40
CA ALA A 139 -9.96 -1.75 7.25
C ALA A 139 -11.36 -1.69 6.61
N ARG A 140 -12.40 -1.45 7.41
CA ARG A 140 -13.78 -1.25 6.93
C ARG A 140 -13.95 0.11 6.26
N GLN A 141 -13.42 1.18 6.83
CA GLN A 141 -13.46 2.52 6.23
C GLN A 141 -12.79 2.54 4.86
N LEU A 142 -11.63 1.89 4.72
CA LEU A 142 -10.94 1.76 3.43
C LEU A 142 -11.79 1.01 2.39
N LEU A 143 -12.48 -0.07 2.80
CA LEU A 143 -13.41 -0.79 1.93
C LEU A 143 -14.58 0.08 1.47
N LEU A 144 -15.18 0.85 2.39
CA LEU A 144 -16.28 1.74 2.07
C LEU A 144 -15.83 2.85 1.13
N ALA A 145 -14.67 3.45 1.36
CA ALA A 145 -14.08 4.46 0.49
C ALA A 145 -13.89 3.95 -0.95
N LYS A 146 -13.39 2.71 -1.11
CA LYS A 146 -13.26 2.06 -2.43
C LYS A 146 -14.61 1.86 -3.13
N ARG A 147 -15.65 1.46 -2.38
CA ARG A 147 -16.99 1.28 -2.95
C ARG A 147 -17.56 2.61 -3.43
N SER A 148 -17.36 3.69 -2.66
CA SER A 148 -17.79 5.03 -3.02
C SER A 148 -17.05 5.56 -4.26
N SER A 149 -15.74 5.34 -4.38
CA SER A 149 -14.97 5.78 -5.55
C SER A 149 -15.40 5.08 -6.84
N ARG A 150 -15.81 3.80 -6.76
CA ARG A 150 -16.38 3.08 -7.91
C ARG A 150 -17.77 3.57 -8.31
N ARG A 151 -18.64 3.90 -7.34
CA ARG A 151 -20.00 4.40 -7.60
C ARG A 151 -20.02 5.77 -8.28
N GLY A 152 -19.10 6.68 -7.91
CA GLY A 152 -18.96 7.98 -8.55
C GLY A 152 -18.56 7.94 -10.04
N ARG A 153 -18.04 6.80 -10.52
CA ARG A 153 -17.62 6.62 -11.92
C ARG A 153 -18.77 6.18 -12.85
N SER A 154 -19.93 5.83 -12.31
CA SER A 154 -21.06 5.22 -13.06
C SER A 154 -22.14 6.20 -13.55
N VAL A 155 -22.01 7.52 -13.32
CA VAL A 155 -23.10 8.51 -13.59
C VAL A 155 -22.73 9.53 -14.70
N ARG A 156 -21.84 9.18 -15.63
CA ARG A 156 -21.56 10.02 -16.82
C ARG A 156 -21.53 9.22 -18.11
N THR A 157 -22.65 8.61 -18.45
CA THR A 157 -23.00 8.22 -19.83
C THR A 157 -24.47 7.83 -19.83
N ILE A 158 -25.34 8.79 -20.17
CA ILE A 158 -26.58 8.68 -20.97
C ILE A 158 -27.22 10.07 -20.86
N SER A 159 -26.79 10.96 -21.74
CA SER A 159 -27.60 12.06 -22.25
C SER A 159 -27.24 12.18 -23.72
N GLY A 160 -27.40 11.06 -24.44
CA GLY A 160 -27.46 11.07 -25.89
C GLY A 160 -28.71 11.86 -26.25
N GLY A 161 -28.49 13.06 -26.78
CA GLY A 161 -29.55 13.93 -27.24
C GLY A 161 -30.51 13.19 -28.16
N LEU A 162 -31.80 13.42 -27.95
CA LEU A 162 -32.83 13.05 -28.91
C LEU A 162 -32.46 13.62 -30.29
N PRO A 163 -32.49 12.83 -31.37
CA PRO A 163 -32.46 13.39 -32.71
C PRO A 163 -33.78 14.12 -32.94
N THR A 164 -33.73 15.43 -33.17
CA THR A 164 -34.87 16.19 -33.70
C THR A 164 -35.14 15.69 -35.11
N LEU A 165 -36.23 14.95 -35.27
CA LEU A 165 -36.82 14.63 -36.57
C LEU A 165 -37.16 15.95 -37.28
N GLY A 166 -36.39 16.28 -38.32
CA GLY A 166 -36.73 17.32 -39.27
C GLY A 166 -38.07 16.99 -39.93
N LYS A 167 -39.07 17.84 -39.75
CA LYS A 167 -40.27 17.83 -40.58
C LYS A 167 -39.95 18.55 -41.89
N HIS A 168 -40.02 17.78 -42.97
CA HIS A 168 -40.38 18.30 -44.28
C HIS A 168 -41.82 18.82 -44.26
N GLY A 169 -42.06 19.96 -44.92
CA GLY A 169 -43.38 20.57 -45.11
C GLY A 169 -43.29 22.07 -45.17
#